data_AF-A0A6P1IYB8-F1
#
_entry.id   AF-A0A6P1IYB8-F1
#
_cell.length_a   1.000
_cell.length_b   1.000
_cell.length_c   1.000
_cell.angle_alpha   90.00
_cell.angle_beta   90.00
_cell.angle_gamma   90.00
#
_symmetry.space_group_name_H-M   'P 1'
#
loop_
_entity.id
_entity.type
_entity.pdbx_description
1 polymer ?
#
loop_
_entity_poly.entity_id
_entity_poly.type
_entity_poly.pdbx_seq_one_letter_code
_entity_poly.pdbx_strand_id
1 'polypeptide(L)'
;MKKSFDTLPWHDAVLLRISVDRTNAGEKDEVCLEIAWSEDFSEKVVFKNCYAAHLYMNFGVICEEQILNAYVDEKDAELHNIRKKWADVAVNLDALQCFRIETSSTASVMRIYAKDFETRR
;
A
#
# COMPACT_ATOMS: atom_id res chain seq x y z
N MET A 1 -0.29 -19.84 6.03
CA MET A 1 -1.43 -19.03 6.51
C MET A 1 -1.28 -17.66 5.88
N LYS A 2 -2.24 -17.20 5.06
CA LYS A 2 -2.15 -15.88 4.42
C LYS A 2 -2.29 -14.84 5.55
N LYS A 3 -1.26 -14.02 5.81
CA LYS A 3 -1.37 -12.94 6.80
C LYS A 3 -2.48 -12.00 6.33
N SER A 4 -3.34 -11.54 7.23
CA SER A 4 -4.29 -10.48 6.89
C SER A 4 -3.58 -9.14 7.00
N PHE A 5 -3.78 -8.24 6.03
CA PHE A 5 -3.09 -6.95 5.99
C PHE A 5 -3.36 -6.15 7.28
N ASP A 6 -4.61 -6.13 7.70
CA ASP A 6 -5.09 -5.40 8.90
C ASP A 6 -4.51 -5.96 10.21
N THR A 7 -3.91 -7.16 10.18
CA THR A 7 -3.36 -7.83 11.36
C THR A 7 -1.85 -7.62 11.55
N LEU A 8 -1.19 -6.90 10.64
CA LEU A 8 0.21 -6.54 10.82
C LEU A 8 0.35 -5.46 11.92
N PRO A 9 1.49 -5.37 12.61
CA PRO A 9 1.70 -4.45 13.73
C PRO A 9 1.99 -3.03 13.23
N TRP A 10 1.01 -2.41 12.58
CA TRP A 10 1.17 -1.12 11.90
C TRP A 10 1.38 0.06 12.82
N HIS A 11 0.72 0.06 13.98
CA HIS A 11 0.80 1.18 14.91
C HIS A 11 2.25 1.38 15.36
N ASP A 12 2.73 2.62 15.26
CA ASP A 12 4.11 3.05 15.58
C ASP A 12 5.21 2.47 14.68
N ALA A 13 4.87 1.65 13.68
CA ALA A 13 5.85 1.16 12.71
C ALA A 13 6.38 2.32 11.85
N VAL A 14 7.68 2.31 11.52
CA VAL A 14 8.33 3.39 10.79
C VAL A 14 8.40 3.07 9.31
N LEU A 15 7.87 3.96 8.47
CA LEU A 15 8.02 3.91 7.03
C LEU A 15 9.40 4.42 6.62
N LEU A 16 10.27 3.51 6.17
CA LEU A 16 11.64 3.83 5.78
C LEU A 16 11.76 4.22 4.30
N ARG A 17 11.00 3.53 3.43
CA ARG A 17 11.09 3.70 1.98
C ARG A 17 9.79 3.35 1.29
N ILE A 18 9.52 4.08 0.21
CA ILE A 18 8.52 3.74 -0.80
C ILE A 18 9.25 3.55 -2.12
N SER A 19 8.99 2.46 -2.81
CA SER A 19 9.52 2.23 -4.16
C SER A 19 8.46 1.63 -5.08
N VAL A 20 8.52 2.01 -6.35
CA VAL A 20 7.64 1.50 -7.39
C VAL A 20 8.49 0.72 -8.39
N ASP A 21 8.18 -0.55 -8.60
CA ASP A 21 8.85 -1.39 -9.58
C ASP A 21 7.93 -1.62 -10.78
N ARG A 22 8.36 -1.09 -11.92
CA ARG A 22 7.72 -1.26 -13.24
C ARG A 22 8.71 -1.75 -14.29
N THR A 23 9.74 -2.49 -13.87
CA THR A 23 10.80 -2.99 -14.77
C THR A 23 10.26 -3.87 -15.90
N ASN A 24 9.06 -4.45 -15.73
CA ASN A 24 8.30 -5.11 -16.80
C ASN A 24 6.81 -4.74 -16.72
N ALA A 25 6.48 -3.48 -17.03
CA ALA A 25 5.12 -2.95 -16.92
C ALA A 25 4.06 -3.84 -17.61
N GLY A 26 2.91 -4.03 -16.96
CA GLY A 26 1.84 -4.93 -17.40
C GLY A 26 1.94 -6.34 -16.80
N GLU A 27 3.16 -6.82 -16.54
CA GLU A 27 3.43 -8.10 -15.87
C GLU A 27 3.93 -7.88 -14.44
N LYS A 28 4.69 -6.79 -14.22
CA LYS A 28 5.27 -6.40 -12.96
C LYS A 28 5.02 -4.92 -12.71
N ASP A 29 3.93 -4.67 -11.99
CA ASP A 29 3.59 -3.39 -11.39
C ASP A 29 3.45 -3.61 -9.88
N GLU A 30 4.55 -3.37 -9.14
CA GLU A 30 4.63 -3.56 -7.69
C GLU A 30 4.87 -2.23 -6.98
N VAL A 31 4.19 -2.01 -5.86
CA VAL A 31 4.55 -0.97 -4.87
C VAL A 31 5.14 -1.67 -3.67
N CYS A 32 6.28 -1.20 -3.19
CA CYS A 32 6.96 -1.76 -2.04
C CYS A 32 7.15 -0.69 -0.98
N LEU A 33 6.73 -1.01 0.24
CA LEU A 33 7.01 -0.23 1.45
C LEU A 33 8.06 -0.98 2.27
N GLU A 34 9.12 -0.31 2.65
CA GLU A 34 10.08 -0.82 3.62
C GLU A 34 9.67 -0.29 5.00
N ILE A 35 9.32 -1.20 5.91
CA ILE A 35 8.75 -0.88 7.22
C ILE A 35 9.71 -1.39 8.29
N ALA A 36 10.10 -0.53 9.23
CA ALA A 36 10.71 -0.96 10.49
C ALA A 36 9.60 -1.20 11.52
N TRP A 37 9.47 -2.45 11.97
CA TRP A 37 8.51 -2.84 13.01
C TRP A 37 9.11 -2.66 14.41
N SER A 38 10.44 -2.69 14.52
CA SER A 38 11.22 -2.37 15.71
C SER A 38 12.64 -1.95 15.30
N GLU A 39 13.45 -1.47 16.23
CA GLU A 39 14.84 -1.02 15.98
C GLU A 39 15.67 -2.05 15.18
N ASP A 40 15.57 -3.33 15.53
CA ASP A 40 16.37 -4.41 14.92
C ASP A 40 15.64 -5.18 13.80
N PHE A 41 14.40 -4.80 13.46
CA PHE A 41 13.59 -5.57 12.53
C PHE A 41 12.83 -4.69 11.54
N SER A 42 13.25 -4.79 10.29
CA SER A 42 12.51 -4.28 9.14
C SER A 42 12.10 -5.41 8.17
N GLU A 43 11.02 -5.17 7.45
CA GLU A 43 10.50 -6.06 6.42
C GLU A 43 9.92 -5.21 5.27
N LYS A 44 9.90 -5.76 4.07
CA LYS A 44 9.22 -5.16 2.92
C LYS A 44 7.79 -5.66 2.85
N VAL A 45 6.84 -4.74 2.71
CA VAL A 45 5.46 -5.03 2.34
C VAL A 45 5.31 -4.73 0.85
N VAL A 46 5.11 -5.78 0.05
CA VAL A 46 5.07 -5.70 -1.42
C VAL A 46 3.65 -5.94 -1.90
N PHE A 47 3.09 -4.93 -2.55
CA PHE A 47 1.79 -4.98 -3.21
C PHE A 47 1.98 -5.43 -4.66
N LYS A 48 1.21 -6.43 -5.08
CA LYS A 48 1.33 -7.09 -6.38
C LYS A 48 0.13 -6.83 -7.28
N ASN A 49 0.38 -6.83 -8.59
CA ASN A 49 -0.63 -6.54 -9.61
C ASN A 49 -1.33 -5.22 -9.30
N CYS A 50 -0.53 -4.16 -9.13
CA CYS A 50 -1.03 -2.84 -8.79
C CYS A 50 -1.68 -2.19 -10.01
N TYR A 51 -2.87 -1.62 -9.82
CA TYR A 51 -3.60 -0.88 -10.85
C TYR A 51 -3.46 0.63 -10.69
N ALA A 52 -3.24 1.09 -9.46
CA ALA A 52 -3.00 2.49 -9.14
C ALA A 52 -2.33 2.62 -7.77
N ALA A 53 -1.67 3.76 -7.54
CA ALA A 53 -1.16 4.16 -6.23
C ALA A 53 -1.29 5.68 -6.09
N HIS A 54 -2.01 6.13 -5.07
CA HIS A 54 -2.15 7.54 -4.72
C HIS A 54 -1.33 7.80 -3.46
N LEU A 55 -0.24 8.55 -3.60
CA LEU A 55 0.66 8.90 -2.51
C LEU A 55 0.51 10.40 -2.21
N TYR A 56 -0.34 10.74 -1.24
CA TYR A 56 -0.47 12.11 -0.76
C TYR A 56 0.42 12.30 0.46
N MET A 57 1.59 12.92 0.27
CA MET A 57 2.63 12.96 1.31
C MET A 57 3.09 14.36 1.63
N ASN A 58 3.38 14.59 2.91
CA ASN A 58 3.94 15.84 3.42
C ASN A 58 5.40 15.62 3.84
N PHE A 59 6.32 16.44 3.31
CA PHE A 59 7.76 16.33 3.61
C PHE A 59 8.29 17.47 4.50
N GLY A 60 7.39 18.29 5.05
CA GLY A 60 7.76 19.52 5.76
C GLY A 60 8.16 19.34 7.22
N VAL A 61 8.14 18.11 7.75
CA VAL A 61 8.43 17.80 9.15
C VAL A 61 9.74 17.00 9.24
N ILE A 62 10.62 17.41 10.15
CA ILE A 62 11.88 16.70 10.42
C ILE A 62 11.63 15.69 11.55
N CYS A 63 11.22 14.48 11.19
CA CYS A 63 11.00 13.37 12.12
C CYS A 63 10.94 12.05 11.35
N GLU A 64 10.96 10.93 12.09
CA GLU A 64 10.63 9.63 11.53
C GLU A 64 9.17 9.59 11.08
N GLU A 65 8.90 8.88 9.98
CA GLU A 65 7.54 8.72 9.46
C GLU A 65 6.87 7.51 10.12
N GLN A 66 6.07 7.75 11.16
CA GLN A 66 5.37 6.71 11.87
C GLN A 66 4.00 6.42 11.25
N ILE A 67 3.64 5.14 11.17
CA ILE A 67 2.33 4.72 10.70
C ILE A 67 1.33 4.85 11.86
N LEU A 68 0.27 5.61 11.61
CA LEU A 68 -0.87 5.75 12.51
C LEU A 68 -1.78 4.52 12.40
N ASN A 69 -2.20 4.22 11.17
CA ASN A 69 -3.11 3.14 10.83
C ASN A 69 -2.77 2.59 9.44
N ALA A 70 -3.00 1.30 9.24
CA ALA A 70 -3.11 0.74 7.90
C ALA A 70 -4.16 -0.38 7.87
N TYR A 71 -5.01 -0.35 6.85
CA TYR A 71 -6.13 -1.26 6.71
C TYR A 71 -6.59 -1.38 5.25
N VAL A 72 -7.36 -2.42 4.94
CA VAL A 72 -8.07 -2.56 3.67
C VAL A 72 -9.36 -1.73 3.68
N ASP A 73 -9.45 -0.75 2.80
CA ASP A 73 -10.62 0.12 2.66
C ASP A 73 -11.54 -0.37 1.53
N GLU A 74 -12.47 -1.28 1.86
CA GLU A 74 -13.42 -1.82 0.88
C GLU A 74 -14.43 -0.80 0.36
N LYS A 75 -14.60 0.33 1.05
CA LYS A 75 -15.60 1.36 0.74
C LYS A 75 -15.00 2.56 0.02
N ASP A 76 -13.72 2.52 -0.33
CA ASP A 76 -13.05 3.58 -1.05
C ASP A 76 -13.73 3.82 -2.42
N ALA A 77 -14.11 5.07 -2.68
CA ALA A 77 -14.83 5.43 -3.89
C ALA A 77 -13.99 5.23 -5.16
N GLU A 78 -12.67 5.43 -5.06
CA GLU A 78 -11.77 5.28 -6.19
C GLU A 78 -11.53 3.81 -6.53
N LEU A 79 -11.55 2.91 -5.54
CA LEU A 79 -11.58 1.46 -5.81
C LEU A 79 -12.76 1.09 -6.72
N HIS A 80 -13.94 1.63 -6.47
CA HIS A 80 -15.11 1.42 -7.33
C HIS A 80 -14.91 2.02 -8.73
N ASN A 81 -14.37 3.23 -8.82
CA ASN A 81 -14.08 3.89 -10.11
C ASN A 81 -13.11 3.08 -10.97
N ILE A 82 -12.03 2.56 -10.37
CA ILE A 82 -11.03 1.72 -11.06
C ILE A 82 -11.70 0.45 -11.58
N ARG A 83 -12.45 -0.27 -10.73
CA ARG A 83 -13.16 -1.49 -11.14
C ARG A 83 -14.10 -1.23 -12.31
N LYS A 84 -14.87 -0.14 -12.26
CA LYS A 84 -15.80 0.25 -13.35
C LYS A 84 -15.06 0.55 -14.65
N LYS A 85 -14.01 1.38 -14.59
CA LYS A 85 -13.20 1.76 -15.75
C LYS A 85 -12.63 0.55 -16.51
N TRP A 86 -12.20 -0.47 -15.77
CA TRP A 86 -11.63 -1.68 -16.36
C TRP A 86 -12.69 -2.71 -16.77
N ALA A 87 -13.85 -2.72 -16.13
CA ALA A 87 -14.99 -3.53 -16.57
C ALA A 87 -15.46 -3.14 -17.98
N ASP A 88 -15.41 -1.85 -18.32
CA ASP A 88 -15.78 -1.33 -19.66
C ASP A 88 -14.88 -1.91 -20.79
N VAL A 89 -13.70 -2.43 -20.45
CA VAL A 89 -12.77 -3.11 -21.38
C VAL A 89 -12.65 -4.61 -21.12
N ALA A 90 -13.67 -5.20 -20.48
CA ALA A 90 -13.77 -6.64 -20.18
C ALA A 90 -12.68 -7.21 -19.26
N VAL A 91 -12.05 -6.39 -18.42
CA VAL A 91 -11.10 -6.84 -17.39
C VAL A 91 -11.81 -6.94 -16.04
N ASN A 92 -11.83 -8.15 -15.46
CA ASN A 92 -12.39 -8.37 -14.12
C ASN A 92 -11.36 -8.05 -13.02
N LEU A 93 -11.77 -7.18 -12.08
CA LEU A 93 -10.98 -6.70 -10.93
C LEU A 93 -11.65 -6.98 -9.57
N ASP A 94 -12.40 -8.07 -9.44
CA ASP A 94 -13.10 -8.44 -8.19
C ASP A 94 -12.14 -8.61 -7.00
N ALA A 95 -10.94 -9.14 -7.27
CA ALA A 95 -9.89 -9.30 -6.26
C ALA A 95 -9.11 -8.02 -5.94
N LEU A 96 -9.37 -6.90 -6.63
CA LEU A 96 -8.67 -5.63 -6.38
C LEU A 96 -9.10 -5.08 -5.01
N GLN A 97 -8.15 -4.69 -4.18
CA GLN A 97 -8.38 -4.10 -2.87
C GLN A 97 -7.72 -2.72 -2.79
N CYS A 98 -8.22 -1.85 -1.91
CA CYS A 98 -7.57 -0.60 -1.55
C CYS A 98 -6.82 -0.80 -0.23
N PHE A 99 -5.50 -0.83 -0.27
CA PHE A 99 -4.65 -0.82 0.91
C PHE A 99 -4.37 0.63 1.29
N ARG A 100 -4.93 1.06 2.42
CA ARG A 100 -4.82 2.42 2.91
C ARG A 100 -3.85 2.46 4.08
N ILE A 101 -2.91 3.39 4.02
CA ILE A 101 -1.90 3.63 5.06
C ILE A 101 -1.93 5.12 5.39
N GLU A 102 -2.00 5.43 6.67
CA GLU A 102 -2.06 6.77 7.21
C GLU A 102 -0.90 6.95 8.18
N THR A 103 -0.17 8.06 8.07
CA THR A 103 0.98 8.33 8.93
C THR A 103 0.63 9.39 9.98
N SER A 104 1.19 9.25 11.18
CA SER A 104 0.95 10.18 12.30
C SER A 104 1.83 11.42 12.21
N SER A 105 3.11 11.22 11.85
CA SER A 105 4.14 12.26 11.88
C SER A 105 3.90 13.38 10.88
N THR A 106 3.56 13.02 9.63
CA THR A 106 3.37 13.99 8.56
C THR A 106 1.93 14.10 8.09
N ALA A 107 0.99 13.35 8.68
CA ALA A 107 -0.40 13.24 8.22
C ALA A 107 -0.50 12.85 6.73
N SER A 108 0.45 12.05 6.25
CA SER A 108 0.44 11.52 4.89
C SER A 108 -0.59 10.40 4.74
N VAL A 109 -1.18 10.27 3.55
CA VAL A 109 -2.15 9.22 3.24
C VAL A 109 -1.75 8.55 1.92
N MET A 110 -1.54 7.25 1.99
CA MET A 110 -1.25 6.40 0.84
C MET A 110 -2.41 5.45 0.59
N ARG A 111 -2.85 5.35 -0.66
CA ARG A 111 -3.83 4.37 -1.12
C ARG A 111 -3.23 3.57 -2.26
N ILE A 112 -3.10 2.27 -2.09
CA ILE A 112 -2.50 1.37 -3.07
C ILE A 112 -3.59 0.40 -3.52
N TYR A 113 -3.86 0.35 -4.83
CA TYR A 113 -4.89 -0.50 -5.39
C TYR A 113 -4.23 -1.72 -6.02
N ALA A 114 -4.29 -2.86 -5.33
CA ALA A 114 -3.57 -4.07 -5.70
C ALA A 114 -4.44 -5.31 -5.49
N LYS A 115 -4.12 -6.41 -6.18
CA LYS A 115 -4.86 -7.68 -6.04
C LYS A 115 -4.34 -8.56 -4.91
N ASP A 116 -3.08 -8.35 -4.51
CA ASP A 116 -2.49 -9.11 -3.42
C ASP A 116 -1.36 -8.30 -2.76
N PHE A 117 -0.96 -8.74 -1.58
CA PHE A 117 0.23 -8.25 -0.91
C PHE A 117 0.99 -9.41 -0.25
N GLU A 118 2.27 -9.22 -0.04
CA GLU A 118 3.08 -10.14 0.76
C GLU A 118 4.14 -9.40 1.55
N THR A 119 4.68 -10.06 2.58
CA THR A 119 5.82 -9.54 3.32
C THR A 119 7.09 -10.31 2.91
N ARG A 120 8.18 -9.58 2.65
CA ARG A 120 9.49 -10.12 2.24
C ARG A 120 10.58 -9.58 3.17
N ARG A 121 11.48 -10.45 3.61
CA ARG A 121 12.68 -10.03 4.35
C ARG A 121 13.77 -9.50 3.40
#